data_AF-A0A8S9G5E9-F1
#
_entry.id   AF-A0A8S9G5E9-F1
#
_cell.length_a   1.000
_cell.length_b   1.000
_cell.length_c   1.000
_cell.angle_alpha   90.00
_cell.angle_beta   90.00
_cell.angle_gamma   90.00
#
_symmetry.space_group_name_H-M   'P 1'
#
loop_
_entity.id
_entity.type
_entity.pdbx_description
1 polymer ?
#
loop_
_entity_poly.entity_id
_entity_poly.type
_entity_poly.pdbx_seq_one_letter_code
_entity_poly.pdbx_strand_id
1 'polypeptide(L)'
;MGKIQLTGTRNIRRRETTLHSELEALSWAMESLLQHFDCQRFGTDCKYLIAMVNDPQAWPNFSTELEVIQIHKMCFPDFKIS
;
A
#
# COMPACT_ATOMS: atom_id res chain seq x y z
N MET A 1 18.26 -24.55 -35.08
CA MET A 1 17.32 -25.34 -34.24
C MET A 1 17.38 -24.81 -32.81
N GLY A 2 16.55 -23.83 -32.44
CA GLY A 2 16.52 -23.28 -31.09
C GLY A 2 15.11 -23.34 -30.53
N LYS A 3 14.85 -24.23 -29.57
CA LYS A 3 13.57 -24.27 -28.85
C LYS A 3 13.58 -23.14 -27.82
N ILE A 4 12.79 -22.10 -28.06
CA ILE A 4 12.52 -21.07 -27.07
C ILE A 4 11.67 -21.72 -25.99
N GLN A 5 12.26 -21.96 -24.82
CA GLN A 5 11.56 -22.48 -23.67
C GLN A 5 10.93 -21.28 -22.95
N LEU A 6 9.63 -21.07 -23.19
CA LEU A 6 8.82 -20.12 -22.44
C LEU A 6 8.59 -20.69 -21.04
N THR A 7 9.46 -20.31 -20.10
CA THR A 7 9.27 -20.59 -18.68
C THR A 7 8.14 -19.69 -18.17
N GLY A 8 6.90 -20.17 -18.25
CA GLY A 8 5.77 -19.52 -17.60
C GLY A 8 6.05 -19.44 -16.10
N THR A 9 6.08 -18.23 -15.55
CA THR A 9 6.26 -18.01 -14.12
C THR A 9 5.12 -18.70 -13.37
N ARG A 10 5.53 -19.74 -12.62
CA ARG A 10 4.67 -20.61 -11.84
C ARG A 10 4.08 -19.80 -10.68
N ASN A 11 2.84 -19.37 -10.86
CA ASN A 11 1.83 -19.28 -9.80
C ASN A 11 2.31 -18.55 -8.52
N ILE A 12 2.57 -17.25 -8.63
CA ILE A 12 2.64 -16.37 -7.45
C ILE A 12 1.23 -16.35 -6.84
N ARG A 13 1.13 -16.64 -5.55
CA ARG A 13 -0.12 -16.98 -4.84
C ARG A 13 -1.23 -15.96 -5.12
N ARG A 14 -2.24 -16.38 -5.89
CA ARG A 14 -3.41 -15.59 -6.36
C ARG A 14 -4.39 -15.12 -5.27
N ARG A 15 -3.95 -14.65 -4.10
CA ARG A 15 -4.84 -13.95 -3.14
C ARG A 15 -4.11 -12.89 -2.29
N GLU A 16 -3.20 -12.12 -2.87
CA GLU A 16 -3.10 -10.72 -2.43
C GLU A 16 -4.41 -10.07 -2.86
N THR A 17 -5.24 -9.69 -1.89
CA THR A 17 -6.47 -8.97 -2.20
C THR A 17 -6.07 -7.63 -2.84
N THR A 18 -6.91 -7.06 -3.70
CA THR A 18 -6.65 -5.72 -4.28
C THR A 18 -6.28 -4.71 -3.19
N LEU A 19 -6.86 -4.85 -1.99
CA LEU A 19 -6.57 -4.01 -0.83
C LEU A 19 -5.13 -4.13 -0.32
N HIS A 20 -4.48 -5.31 -0.37
CA HIS A 20 -3.06 -5.41 -0.01
C HIS A 20 -2.20 -4.56 -0.95
N SER A 21 -2.44 -4.66 -2.26
CA SER A 21 -1.69 -3.86 -3.25
C SER A 21 -1.94 -2.36 -3.08
N GLU A 22 -3.16 -1.94 -2.74
CA GLU A 22 -3.47 -0.53 -2.43
C GLU A 22 -2.74 -0.04 -1.17
N LEU A 23 -2.68 -0.85 -0.11
CA LEU A 23 -1.95 -0.52 1.13
C LEU A 23 -0.44 -0.43 0.88
N GLU A 24 0.12 -1.38 0.15
CA GLU A 24 1.53 -1.37 -0.23
C GLU A 24 1.86 -0.16 -1.11
N ALA A 25 1.01 0.16 -2.08
CA ALA A 25 1.18 1.34 -2.93
C ALA A 25 1.18 2.64 -2.11
N LEU A 26 0.29 2.76 -1.13
CA LEU A 26 0.26 3.91 -0.23
C LEU A 26 1.53 4.01 0.63
N SER A 27 2.01 2.88 1.18
CA SER A 27 3.26 2.85 1.95
C SER A 27 4.45 3.28 1.09
N TRP A 28 4.56 2.74 -0.13
CA TRP A 28 5.59 3.13 -1.09
C TRP A 28 5.53 4.62 -1.44
N ALA A 29 4.34 5.17 -1.64
CA ALA A 29 4.17 6.60 -1.91
C ALA A 29 4.62 7.45 -0.73
N MET A 30 4.27 7.06 0.51
CA MET A 30 4.72 7.74 1.73
C MET A 30 6.24 7.73 1.85
N GLU A 31 6.88 6.56 1.72
CA GLU A 31 8.33 6.42 1.78
C GLU A 31 9.05 7.26 0.71
N SER A 32 8.54 7.24 -0.52
CA SER A 32 9.11 7.99 -1.64
C SER A 32 9.00 9.50 -1.44
N LEU A 33 7.92 9.97 -0.83
CA LEU A 33 7.73 11.39 -0.52
C LEU A 33 8.60 11.81 0.66
N LEU A 34 8.73 10.99 1.71
CA LEU A 34 9.61 11.30 2.86
C LEU A 34 11.06 11.59 2.45
N GLN A 35 11.54 10.96 1.37
CA GLN A 35 12.92 11.14 0.91
C GLN A 35 13.11 12.38 0.03
N HIS A 36 12.05 12.92 -0.58
CA HIS A 36 12.21 13.85 -1.71
C HIS A 36 11.29 15.08 -1.68
N PHE A 37 10.16 15.07 -0.96
CA PHE A 37 9.14 16.12 -1.06
C PHE A 37 8.34 16.34 0.23
N ASP A 38 7.96 17.59 0.52
CA ASP A 38 7.05 17.94 1.64
C ASP A 38 5.56 17.65 1.35
N CYS A 39 5.25 16.78 0.39
CA CYS A 39 3.86 16.48 0.04
C CYS A 39 3.22 15.54 1.07
N GLN A 40 2.10 15.97 1.65
CA GLN A 40 1.38 15.22 2.70
C GLN A 40 -0.07 14.88 2.31
N ARG A 41 -0.44 15.15 1.04
CA ARG A 41 -1.77 14.87 0.50
C ARG A 41 -1.71 13.68 -0.44
N PHE A 42 -2.44 12.63 -0.09
CA PHE A 42 -2.52 11.38 -0.84
C PHE A 42 -3.93 11.23 -1.41
N GLY A 43 -4.03 10.78 -2.66
CA GLY A 43 -5.30 10.53 -3.33
C GLY A 43 -5.49 9.04 -3.56
N THR A 44 -6.69 8.51 -3.32
CA THR A 44 -7.06 7.13 -3.66
C THR A 44 -8.53 7.07 -4.10
N ASP A 45 -8.84 6.24 -5.10
CA ASP A 45 -10.23 5.92 -5.46
C ASP A 45 -10.80 4.77 -4.62
N CYS A 46 -9.98 4.16 -3.75
CA CYS A 46 -10.36 3.04 -2.91
C CYS A 46 -10.97 3.51 -1.58
N LYS A 47 -12.30 3.56 -1.53
CA LYS A 47 -13.05 3.87 -0.29
C LYS A 47 -12.69 2.98 0.91
N TYR A 48 -12.29 1.73 0.65
CA TYR A 48 -11.90 0.79 1.69
C TYR A 48 -10.53 1.16 2.27
N LEU A 49 -9.58 1.59 1.43
CA LEU A 49 -8.29 2.08 1.88
C LEU A 49 -8.46 3.29 2.81
N ILE A 50 -9.32 4.24 2.44
CA ILE A 50 -9.65 5.39 3.29
C ILE A 50 -10.22 4.93 4.64
N ALA A 51 -11.17 3.99 4.64
CA ALA A 51 -11.73 3.44 5.86
C ALA A 51 -10.69 2.73 6.72
N MET A 52 -9.77 1.97 6.11
CA MET A 52 -8.69 1.26 6.80
C MET A 52 -7.68 2.21 7.44
N VAL A 53 -7.30 3.28 6.73
CA VAL A 53 -6.36 4.29 7.24
C VAL A 53 -6.97 5.12 8.38
N ASN A 54 -8.30 5.30 8.37
CA ASN A 54 -9.04 6.04 9.39
C ASN A 54 -9.35 5.20 10.63
N ASP A 55 -9.73 3.92 10.47
CA ASP A 55 -9.99 2.99 11.57
C ASP A 55 -9.27 1.65 11.35
N PRO A 56 -7.94 1.61 11.56
CA PRO A 56 -7.15 0.41 11.27
C PRO A 56 -7.47 -0.77 12.19
N GLN A 57 -8.03 -0.52 13.38
CA GLN A 57 -8.41 -1.57 14.33
C GLN A 57 -9.60 -2.40 13.84
N ALA A 58 -10.45 -1.83 12.98
CA ALA A 58 -11.54 -2.57 12.35
C ALA A 58 -11.07 -3.61 11.30
N TRP A 59 -9.78 -3.61 10.93
CA TRP A 59 -9.25 -4.44 9.84
C TRP A 59 -8.09 -5.34 10.29
N PRO A 60 -8.34 -6.30 11.21
CA PRO A 60 -7.28 -7.12 11.81
C PRO A 60 -6.52 -8.00 10.80
N ASN A 61 -7.10 -8.26 9.63
CA ASN A 61 -6.43 -9.03 8.56
C ASN A 61 -5.29 -8.26 7.87
N PHE A 62 -5.20 -6.94 8.08
CA PHE A 62 -4.21 -6.05 7.48
C PHE A 62 -3.40 -5.30 8.55
N SER A 63 -3.34 -5.86 9.75
CA SER A 63 -2.74 -5.20 10.92
C SER A 63 -1.29 -4.81 10.67
N THR A 64 -0.51 -5.69 10.03
CA THR A 64 0.91 -5.47 9.72
C THR A 64 1.09 -4.29 8.77
N GLU A 65 0.36 -4.26 7.65
CA GLU A 65 0.44 -3.20 6.65
C GLU A 65 -0.05 -1.86 7.22
N LEU A 66 -1.11 -1.90 8.02
CA LEU A 66 -1.66 -0.70 8.65
C LEU A 66 -0.75 -0.15 9.75
N GLU A 67 -0.03 -1.00 10.49
CA GLU A 67 0.99 -0.56 11.44
C GLU A 67 2.12 0.20 10.73
N VAL A 68 2.61 -0.32 9.60
CA VAL A 68 3.61 0.36 8.77
C VAL A 68 3.11 1.71 8.28
N ILE A 69 1.88 1.79 7.77
CA ILE A 69 1.27 3.06 7.36
C ILE A 69 1.12 4.03 8.54
N GLN A 70 0.75 3.54 9.73
CA GLN A 70 0.64 4.38 10.93
C GLN A 70 2.00 4.96 11.34
N ILE A 71 3.07 4.16 11.28
CA ILE A 71 4.43 4.63 11.56
C ILE A 71 4.80 5.73 10.56
N HIS A 72 4.58 5.50 9.26
CA HIS A 72 4.84 6.51 8.24
C HIS A 72 4.04 7.79 8.47
N LYS A 73 2.75 7.69 8.84
CA LYS A 73 1.90 8.85 9.16
C LYS A 73 2.48 9.73 10.27
N MET A 74 3.26 9.19 11.22
CA MET A 74 3.89 10.01 12.27
C MET A 74 4.90 11.02 11.71
N CYS A 75 5.45 10.76 10.53
CA CYS A 75 6.35 11.68 9.84
C CYS A 75 5.62 12.78 9.03
N PHE A 76 4.28 12.72 8.94
CA PHE A 76 3.46 13.66 8.18
C PHE A 76 2.49 14.43 9.12
N PRO A 77 2.89 15.62 9.65
CA PRO A 77 2.09 16.36 10.62
C PRO A 77 0.73 16.86 10.11
N ASP A 78 0.55 17.04 8.80
CA ASP A 78 -0.73 17.41 8.15
C ASP A 78 -1.16 16.35 7.12
N PHE A 79 -0.99 15.07 7.48
CA PHE A 79 -1.41 13.95 6.64
C PHE A 79 -2.88 14.06 6.22
N LYS A 80 -3.13 13.99 4.91
CA LYS A 80 -4.47 14.00 4.31
C LYS A 80 -4.58 12.89 3.28
N ILE A 81 -5.65 12.11 3.37
CA ILE A 81 -6.04 11.12 2.36
C ILE A 81 -7.49 11.37 1.94
N SER A 82 -7.75 11.35 0.64
CA SER A 82 -9.07 11.61 0.04
C SER A 82 -9.33 10.77 -1.19
#